data_AF-A0A8S3HJI4-F1
#
_entry.id   AF-A0A8S3HJI4-F1
#
_cell.length_a   1.000
_cell.length_b   1.000
_cell.length_c   1.000
_cell.angle_alpha   90.00
_cell.angle_beta   90.00
_cell.angle_gamma   90.00
#
_symmetry.space_group_name_H-M   'P 1'
#
loop_
_entity.id
_entity.type
_entity.pdbx_description
1 polymer ?
#
loop_
_entity_poly.entity_id
_entity_poly.type
_entity_poly.pdbx_seq_one_letter_code
_entity_poly.pdbx_strand_id
1 'polypeptide(L)'
;LTGYELNRDEWIILDSVQEVLNSFFEATKLVSGKQYSTIGLGYFTVNNLKEYLEERDGNYEVDQLKRLLLMQLINYFDNDVDQYDLLKVSYLFI
;
A
#
# COMPACT_ATOMS: atom_id res chain seq x y z
N LEU A 1 -16.53 35.17 2.00
CA LEU A 1 -15.52 34.11 2.28
C LEU A 1 -16.18 33.07 3.16
N THR A 2 -16.99 32.19 2.58
CA THR A 2 -17.53 31.03 3.30
C THR A 2 -16.43 29.97 3.32
N GLY A 3 -15.59 30.04 4.36
CA GLY A 3 -14.46 29.14 4.54
C GLY A 3 -14.96 27.71 4.64
N TYR A 4 -14.56 26.88 3.70
CA TYR A 4 -14.56 25.42 3.82
C TYR A 4 -13.51 25.04 4.88
N GLU A 5 -13.74 25.43 6.13
CA GLU A 5 -12.91 24.99 7.24
C GLU A 5 -13.33 23.56 7.57
N LEU A 6 -12.38 22.64 7.37
CA LEU A 6 -12.55 21.23 7.69
C LEU A 6 -12.85 21.08 9.18
N ASN A 7 -13.87 20.28 9.49
CA ASN A 7 -14.20 19.90 10.85
C ASN A 7 -13.09 19.02 11.45
N ARG A 8 -13.02 18.95 12.77
CA ARG A 8 -12.00 18.18 13.50
C ARG A 8 -11.96 16.71 13.07
N ASP A 9 -13.11 16.11 12.83
CA ASP A 9 -13.19 14.70 12.39
C ASP A 9 -12.66 14.52 10.96
N GLU A 10 -12.85 15.50 10.09
CA GLU A 10 -12.32 15.48 8.72
C GLU A 10 -10.79 15.63 8.73
N TRP A 11 -10.24 16.41 9.65
CA TRP A 11 -8.79 16.48 9.88
C TRP A 11 -8.21 15.14 10.37
N ILE A 12 -8.89 14.44 11.28
CA ILE A 12 -8.45 13.13 11.78
C ILE A 12 -8.42 12.11 10.64
N ILE A 13 -9.41 12.13 9.75
CA ILE A 13 -9.44 11.27 8.57
C ILE A 13 -8.28 11.61 7.63
N LEU A 14 -8.01 12.89 7.37
CA LEU A 14 -6.90 13.31 6.52
C LEU A 14 -5.54 12.87 7.08
N ASP A 15 -5.33 13.03 8.39
CA ASP A 15 -4.10 12.57 9.06
C ASP A 15 -3.96 11.04 8.93
N SER A 16 -5.04 10.30 9.15
CA SER A 16 -5.07 8.83 9.03
C SER A 16 -4.79 8.37 7.59
N VAL A 17 -5.33 9.08 6.60
CA VAL A 17 -5.09 8.80 5.18
C VAL A 17 -3.64 9.12 4.81
N GLN A 18 -3.11 10.25 5.28
CA GLN A 18 -1.72 10.63 5.02
C GLN A 18 -0.74 9.60 5.60
N GLU A 19 -0.99 9.13 6.83
CA GLU A 19 -0.18 8.09 7.47
C GLU A 19 -0.09 6.84 6.60
N VAL A 20 -1.23 6.32 6.15
CA VAL A 20 -1.29 5.10 5.32
C VAL A 20 -0.65 5.33 3.95
N LEU A 21 -0.95 6.45 3.28
CA LEU A 21 -0.47 6.72 1.92
C LEU A 21 1.04 6.97 1.85
N ASN A 22 1.68 7.44 2.93
CA ASN A 22 3.14 7.62 2.94
C ASN A 22 3.88 6.30 2.72
N SER A 23 3.41 5.19 3.28
CA SER A 23 4.00 3.86 3.05
C SER A 23 3.92 3.44 1.58
N PHE A 24 2.79 3.73 0.91
CA PHE A 24 2.63 3.48 -0.52
C PHE A 24 3.48 4.42 -1.38
N PHE A 25 3.65 5.68 -0.96
CA PHE A 25 4.50 6.62 -1.66
C PHE A 25 5.96 6.17 -1.66
N GLU A 26 6.49 5.76 -0.51
CA GLU A 26 7.87 5.25 -0.42
C GLU A 26 8.04 3.92 -1.16
N ALA A 27 7.07 3.02 -1.08
CA ALA A 27 7.06 1.78 -1.88
C ALA A 27 7.08 2.08 -3.39
N THR A 28 6.23 3.00 -3.85
CA THR A 28 6.17 3.41 -5.26
C THR A 28 7.49 4.03 -5.70
N LYS A 29 8.07 4.92 -4.88
CA LYS A 29 9.35 5.57 -5.15
C LYS A 29 10.50 4.57 -5.22
N LEU A 30 10.49 3.53 -4.38
CA LEU A 30 11.48 2.45 -4.40
C LEU A 30 11.41 1.65 -5.72
N VAL A 31 10.19 1.37 -6.18
CA VAL A 31 9.93 0.63 -7.43
C VAL A 31 10.15 1.50 -8.68
N SER A 32 9.84 2.80 -8.62
CA SER A 32 9.99 3.72 -9.76
C SER A 32 11.36 4.36 -9.85
N GLY A 33 12.15 4.34 -8.78
CA GLY A 33 13.43 5.04 -8.65
C GLY A 33 14.58 4.45 -9.45
N LYS A 34 14.38 3.29 -10.10
CA LYS A 34 15.35 2.70 -11.03
C LYS A 34 14.66 2.49 -12.38
N GLN A 35 15.38 2.75 -13.48
CA GLN A 35 14.88 2.61 -14.86
C GLN A 35 14.21 1.25 -15.14
N TYR A 36 14.55 0.23 -14.34
CA TYR A 36 13.79 -1.01 -14.17
C TYR A 36 13.90 -1.42 -12.71
N SER A 37 12.84 -1.32 -11.90
CA SER A 37 12.79 -2.12 -10.68
C SER A 37 12.88 -3.58 -11.10
N THR A 38 13.85 -4.29 -10.52
CA THR A 38 13.92 -5.73 -10.74
C THR A 38 12.62 -6.34 -10.21
N ILE A 39 12.04 -7.29 -10.94
CA ILE A 39 10.74 -7.86 -10.59
C ILE A 39 10.75 -8.38 -9.13
N GLY A 40 11.90 -8.86 -8.64
CA GLY A 40 12.10 -9.25 -7.25
C GLY A 40 12.07 -8.11 -6.21
N LEU A 41 12.55 -6.89 -6.54
CA LEU A 41 12.38 -5.72 -5.68
C LEU A 41 10.90 -5.29 -5.64
N GLY A 42 10.19 -5.39 -6.77
CA GLY A 42 8.74 -5.18 -6.82
C GLY A 42 8.00 -6.16 -5.91
N TYR A 43 8.29 -7.46 -6.05
CA TYR A 43 7.69 -8.51 -5.22
C TYR A 43 7.96 -8.31 -3.72
N PHE A 44 9.21 -8.06 -3.34
CA PHE A 44 9.57 -7.78 -1.95
C PHE A 44 8.82 -6.57 -1.39
N THR A 45 8.71 -5.49 -2.17
CA THR A 45 8.01 -4.28 -1.76
C THR A 45 6.51 -4.51 -1.58
N VAL A 46 5.88 -5.28 -2.47
CA VAL A 46 4.45 -5.65 -2.37
C VAL A 46 4.19 -6.49 -1.13
N ASN A 47 5.08 -7.45 -0.81
CA ASN A 47 4.95 -8.25 0.40
C ASN A 47 5.10 -7.40 1.67
N ASN A 48 6.07 -6.49 1.73
CA ASN A 48 6.21 -5.59 2.88
C ASN A 48 4.97 -4.68 3.06
N LEU A 49 4.38 -4.20 1.96
CA LEU A 49 3.13 -3.46 2.01
C LEU A 49 1.99 -4.33 2.55
N LYS A 50 1.91 -5.59 2.13
CA LYS A 50 0.91 -6.54 2.62
C LYS A 50 1.05 -6.74 4.13
N GLU A 51 2.27 -6.97 4.62
CA GLU A 51 2.56 -7.10 6.05
C GLU A 51 2.15 -5.83 6.83
N TYR A 52 2.53 -4.64 6.34
CA TYR A 52 2.13 -3.36 6.93
C TYR A 52 0.61 -3.18 7.02
N LEU A 53 -0.13 -3.64 6.02
CA LEU A 53 -1.60 -3.55 5.97
C LEU A 53 -2.30 -4.60 6.86
N GLU A 54 -1.61 -5.71 7.17
CA GLU A 54 -2.09 -6.74 8.10
C GLU A 54 -1.83 -6.36 9.57
N GLU A 55 -0.81 -5.55 9.84
CA GLU A 55 -0.51 -4.99 11.15
C GLU A 55 -1.60 -4.00 11.63
N ARG A 56 -2.07 -4.20 12.86
CA ARG A 56 -3.04 -3.31 13.51
C ARG A 56 -2.34 -2.23 14.32
N ASP A 57 -2.70 -0.98 14.05
CA ASP A 57 -2.11 0.18 14.73
C ASP A 57 -2.93 0.59 15.97
N GLY A 58 -4.10 -0.02 16.17
CA GLY A 58 -5.00 0.28 17.30
C GLY A 58 -5.84 1.55 17.10
N ASN A 59 -5.66 2.25 15.98
CA ASN A 59 -6.52 3.32 15.51
C ASN A 59 -7.58 2.73 14.56
N TYR A 60 -8.87 2.89 14.92
CA TYR A 60 -9.98 2.25 14.19
C TYR A 60 -10.07 2.74 12.74
N GLU A 61 -9.92 4.03 12.50
CA GLU A 61 -9.99 4.67 11.19
C GLU A 61 -8.85 4.19 10.27
N VAL A 62 -7.62 4.14 10.81
CA VAL A 62 -6.44 3.61 10.11
C VAL A 62 -6.60 2.13 9.80
N ASP A 63 -7.05 1.32 10.78
CA ASP A 63 -7.27 -0.11 10.59
C ASP A 63 -8.34 -0.39 9.51
N GLN A 64 -9.41 0.41 9.43
CA GLN A 64 -10.40 0.28 8.35
C GLN A 64 -9.81 0.62 6.98
N LEU A 65 -9.04 1.70 6.88
CA LEU A 65 -8.35 2.09 5.65
C LEU A 65 -7.37 1.02 5.19
N LYS A 66 -6.52 0.52 6.09
CA LYS A 66 -5.59 -0.58 5.82
C LYS A 66 -6.33 -1.81 5.29
N ARG A 67 -7.45 -2.18 5.91
CA ARG A 67 -8.26 -3.34 5.48
C ARG A 67 -8.82 -3.18 4.07
N LEU A 68 -9.32 -2.01 3.71
CA LEU A 68 -9.83 -1.75 2.36
C LEU A 68 -8.71 -1.85 1.32
N LEU A 69 -7.54 -1.28 1.62
CA LEU A 69 -6.38 -1.33 0.75
C LEU A 69 -5.82 -2.75 0.63
N LEU A 70 -5.79 -3.52 1.73
CA LEU A 70 -5.38 -4.91 1.73
C LEU A 70 -6.27 -5.76 0.81
N MET A 71 -7.60 -5.59 0.89
CA MET A 71 -8.52 -6.29 0.01
C MET A 71 -8.26 -5.97 -1.46
N GLN A 72 -8.00 -4.70 -1.78
CA GLN A 72 -7.69 -4.30 -3.15
C GLN A 72 -6.34 -4.84 -3.62
N LEU A 73 -5.33 -4.85 -2.75
CA LEU A 73 -3.99 -5.36 -3.02
C LEU A 73 -4.04 -6.88 -3.29
N ILE A 74 -4.74 -7.64 -2.46
CA ILE A 74 -4.98 -9.09 -2.67
C ILE A 74 -5.72 -9.30 -4.00
N ASN A 75 -6.75 -8.51 -4.27
CA ASN A 75 -7.52 -8.68 -5.50
C ASN A 75 -6.71 -8.40 -6.77
N TYR A 76 -5.72 -7.50 -6.70
CA TYR A 76 -4.87 -7.17 -7.83
C TYR A 76 -3.68 -8.11 -7.99
N PHE A 77 -3.05 -8.52 -6.88
CA PHE A 77 -1.80 -9.29 -6.92
C PHE A 77 -1.96 -10.79 -6.69
N ASP A 78 -2.93 -11.22 -5.86
CA ASP A 78 -3.09 -12.64 -5.50
C ASP A 78 -4.18 -13.33 -6.35
N ASN A 79 -5.23 -12.59 -6.74
CA ASN A 79 -6.33 -13.16 -7.55
C ASN A 79 -6.04 -13.16 -9.06
N ASP A 80 -5.09 -12.35 -9.53
CA ASP A 80 -4.61 -12.38 -10.91
C ASP A 80 -3.42 -13.35 -10.99
N VAL A 81 -3.70 -14.57 -11.48
CA VAL A 81 -2.72 -15.67 -11.53
C VAL A 81 -1.52 -15.32 -12.42
N ASP A 82 -1.75 -14.61 -13.53
CA ASP A 82 -0.68 -14.24 -14.46
C ASP A 82 0.25 -13.19 -13.83
N GLN A 83 -0.33 -12.22 -13.14
CA GLN A 83 0.44 -11.18 -12.43
C GLN A 83 1.20 -11.75 -11.22
N TYR A 84 0.56 -12.67 -10.49
CA TYR A 84 1.17 -13.37 -9.36
C TYR A 84 2.33 -14.27 -9.79
N ASP A 85 2.16 -15.03 -10.87
CA ASP A 85 3.19 -15.92 -11.40
C ASP A 85 4.38 -15.13 -11.96
N LEU A 86 4.12 -14.00 -12.66
CA LEU A 86 5.19 -13.10 -13.12
C LEU A 86 6.06 -12.59 -11.96
N LEU A 87 5.45 -12.26 -10.83
CA LEU A 87 6.13 -11.81 -9.62
C LEU A 87 6.84 -12.95 -8.88
N LYS A 88 6.30 -14.17 -8.91
CA LYS A 88 6.92 -15.36 -8.30
C LYS A 88 8.13 -15.89 -9.07
N VAL A 89 8.11 -15.82 -10.40
CA VAL A 89 9.24 -16.26 -11.23
C VAL A 89 10.50 -15.49 -10.85
N SER A 90 10.39 -14.25 -10.38
CA SER A 90 11.53 -13.46 -9.88
C SER A 90 12.12 -13.96 -8.56
N TYR A 91 11.33 -14.65 -7.72
CA TYR A 91 11.82 -15.28 -6.49
C TYR A 91 12.73 -16.48 -6.79
N LEU A 92 12.54 -17.17 -7.93
CA LEU A 92 13.42 -18.26 -8.37
C LEU A 92 14.78 -17.78 -8.93
N PHE A 93 14.93 -16.47 -9.17
CA PHE A 93 16.15 -15.87 -9.72
C PHE A 93 16.95 -15.01 -8.71
N ILE A 94 16.52 -14.98 -7.44
CA ILE A 94 17.27 -14.40 -6.31
C ILE A 94 17.86 -15.54 -5.49
#